data_AF-A0A6C9EHZ8-F1
#
_entry.id   AF-A0A6C9EHZ8-F1
#
_cell.length_a   1.000
_cell.length_b   1.000
_cell.length_c   1.000
_cell.angle_alpha   90.00
_cell.angle_beta   90.00
_cell.angle_gamma   90.00
#
_symmetry.space_group_name_H-M   'P 1'
#
loop_
_entity.id
_entity.type
_entity.pdbx_description
1 polymer ?
#
loop_
_entity_poly.entity_id
_entity_poly.type
_entity_poly.pdbx_seq_one_letter_code
_entity_poly.pdbx_strand_id
1 'polypeptide(L)'
;MSSYASQLHEAQQAVDRAYGRLDDLRAEMWQRLDTVRAAGSHGSPTQRSERDSFATMYENRLTQLRSVEDRLVFGRLDAKNGDRHYIGRIGLSSPDHEPILTDWRAEAARPFYEATPSNHGDIVMRRHITLSFREVVGVEDEVLDVHSDQVGQASSAGTLTGEGALLASLSSRRTGKMTDIVATIQAEQDRIIRSDMNRAVVVQGGPGTGKTAVALHRAAYLLYTHRRTLERSGVLVVGPSSA
;
A
#
# COMPACT_ATOMS: atom_id res chain seq x y z
N MET A 1 15.52 -8.39 24.96
CA MET A 1 14.81 -8.70 23.70
C MET A 1 15.80 -8.61 22.56
N SER A 2 15.78 -9.53 21.60
CA SER A 2 16.62 -9.42 20.39
C SER A 2 16.30 -8.11 19.66
N SER A 3 17.28 -7.50 19.00
CA SER A 3 17.09 -6.27 18.20
C SER A 3 15.97 -6.44 17.18
N TYR A 4 15.87 -7.61 16.55
CA TYR A 4 14.78 -7.98 15.63
C TYR A 4 13.39 -8.01 16.29
N ALA A 5 13.29 -8.53 17.51
CA ALA A 5 12.01 -8.56 18.25
C ALA A 5 11.52 -7.14 18.59
N SER A 6 12.45 -6.21 18.84
CA SER A 6 12.12 -4.80 19.01
C SER A 6 11.56 -4.18 17.72
N GLN A 7 12.11 -4.55 16.55
CA GLN A 7 11.62 -4.08 15.26
C GLN A 7 10.23 -4.62 14.94
N LEU A 8 9.95 -5.88 15.25
CA LEU A 8 8.61 -6.45 15.13
C LEU A 8 7.61 -5.73 16.03
N HIS A 9 7.99 -5.44 17.28
CA HIS A 9 7.11 -4.73 18.20
C HIS A 9 6.80 -3.29 17.76
N GLU A 10 7.81 -2.56 17.27
CA GLU A 10 7.62 -1.22 16.69
C GLU A 10 6.66 -1.25 15.49
N ALA A 11 6.87 -2.21 14.58
CA ALA A 11 5.98 -2.39 13.44
C ALA A 11 4.56 -2.76 13.88
N GLN A 12 4.40 -3.62 14.90
CA GLN A 12 3.10 -4.00 15.44
C GLN A 12 2.34 -2.79 15.98
N GLN A 13 2.99 -1.89 16.74
CA GLN A 13 2.34 -0.68 17.25
C GLN A 13 1.77 0.20 16.13
N ALA A 14 2.49 0.32 15.01
CA ALA A 14 2.00 1.08 13.86
C ALA A 14 0.83 0.39 13.14
N VAL A 15 0.90 -0.94 13.02
CA VAL A 15 -0.16 -1.77 12.44
C VAL A 15 -1.42 -1.72 13.29
N ASP A 16 -1.29 -1.82 14.61
CA ASP A 16 -2.39 -1.69 15.57
C ASP A 16 -3.05 -0.32 15.48
N ARG A 17 -2.27 0.76 15.36
CA ARG A 17 -2.80 2.11 15.15
C ARG A 17 -3.63 2.21 13.87
N ALA A 18 -3.16 1.60 12.77
CA ALA A 18 -3.88 1.59 11.51
C ALA A 18 -5.19 0.77 11.58
N TYR A 19 -5.14 -0.42 12.18
CA TYR A 19 -6.32 -1.27 12.37
C TYR A 19 -7.33 -0.66 13.34
N GLY A 20 -6.87 -0.05 14.44
CA GLY A 20 -7.74 0.68 15.36
C GLY A 20 -8.50 1.78 14.63
N ARG A 21 -7.81 2.58 13.81
CA ARG A 21 -8.48 3.61 12.99
C ARG A 21 -9.45 3.01 11.96
N LEU A 22 -9.11 1.88 11.34
CA LEU A 22 -9.99 1.19 10.40
C LEU A 22 -11.29 0.73 11.09
N ASP A 23 -11.18 0.19 12.30
CA ASP A 23 -12.32 -0.28 13.08
C ASP A 23 -13.20 0.89 13.56
N ASP A 24 -12.60 2.01 13.99
CA ASP A 24 -13.32 3.25 14.32
C ASP A 24 -14.14 3.74 13.13
N LEU A 25 -13.54 3.81 11.94
CA LEU A 25 -14.22 4.24 10.72
C LEU A 25 -15.36 3.28 10.34
N ARG A 26 -15.19 1.97 10.55
CA ARG A 26 -16.26 0.99 10.32
C ARG A 26 -17.41 1.20 11.29
N ALA A 27 -17.12 1.38 12.58
CA ALA A 27 -18.14 1.64 13.58
C ALA A 27 -18.91 2.93 13.28
N GLU A 28 -18.21 3.99 12.90
CA GLU A 28 -18.80 5.28 12.52
C GLU A 28 -19.72 5.14 11.30
N MET A 29 -19.25 4.49 10.23
CA MET A 29 -20.07 4.29 9.02
C MET A 29 -21.28 3.39 9.28
N TRP A 30 -21.13 2.38 10.15
CA TRP A 30 -22.23 1.54 10.58
C TRP A 30 -23.29 2.33 11.34
N GLN A 31 -22.89 3.15 12.32
CA GLN A 31 -23.81 4.00 13.09
C GLN A 31 -24.55 4.99 12.20
N ARG A 32 -23.85 5.61 11.24
CA ARG A 32 -24.48 6.52 10.26
C ARG A 32 -25.49 5.78 9.37
N LEU A 33 -25.15 4.59 8.89
CA LEU A 33 -26.06 3.77 8.08
C LEU A 33 -27.30 3.36 8.89
N ASP A 34 -27.12 2.94 10.14
CA ASP A 34 -28.22 2.54 11.02
C ASP A 34 -29.16 3.72 11.29
N THR A 35 -28.59 4.90 11.58
CA THR A 35 -29.36 6.15 11.77
C THR A 35 -30.20 6.51 10.55
N VAL A 36 -29.60 6.42 9.35
CA VAL A 36 -30.30 6.72 8.08
C VAL A 36 -31.41 5.71 7.80
N ARG A 37 -31.22 4.44 8.14
CA ARG A 37 -32.24 3.38 7.97
C ARG A 37 -33.36 3.51 9.01
N ALA A 38 -33.03 3.84 10.25
CA ALA A 38 -33.99 4.00 11.35
C ALA A 38 -34.93 5.20 11.15
N ALA A 39 -34.52 6.22 10.39
CA ALA A 39 -35.36 7.37 10.04
C ALA A 39 -36.66 7.01 9.27
N GLY A 40 -36.78 5.78 8.77
CA GLY A 40 -38.01 5.25 8.16
C GLY A 40 -38.36 5.88 6.81
N SER A 41 -39.57 5.60 6.29
CA SER A 41 -40.04 6.03 4.97
C SER A 41 -40.85 7.33 4.96
N HIS A 42 -40.77 8.11 6.03
CA HIS A 42 -41.56 9.35 6.17
C HIS A 42 -40.88 10.53 5.45
N GLY A 43 -41.66 11.56 5.12
CA GLY A 43 -41.19 12.75 4.41
C GLY A 43 -41.51 12.78 2.91
N SER A 44 -41.10 13.88 2.28
CA SER A 44 -41.27 14.16 0.85
C SER A 44 -40.47 13.17 -0.02
N PRO A 45 -40.82 13.01 -1.32
CA PRO A 45 -40.05 12.19 -2.25
C PRO A 45 -38.56 12.54 -2.31
N THR A 46 -38.21 13.82 -2.21
CA THR A 46 -36.82 14.30 -2.17
C THR A 46 -36.07 13.77 -0.96
N GLN A 47 -36.66 13.86 0.23
CA GLN A 47 -36.04 13.37 1.48
C GLN A 47 -35.79 11.85 1.44
N ARG A 48 -36.69 11.09 0.81
CA ARG A 48 -36.49 9.65 0.59
C ARG A 48 -35.31 9.36 -0.35
N SER A 49 -35.22 10.10 -1.45
CA SER A 49 -34.12 9.96 -2.42
C SER A 49 -32.76 10.33 -1.82
N GLU A 50 -32.71 11.39 -0.99
CA GLU A 50 -31.50 11.79 -0.26
C GLU A 50 -31.08 10.70 0.73
N ARG A 51 -32.04 10.17 1.52
CA ARG A 51 -31.80 9.05 2.44
C ARG A 51 -31.21 7.84 1.73
N ASP A 52 -31.82 7.42 0.61
CA ASP A 52 -31.36 6.24 -0.15
C ASP A 52 -29.96 6.46 -0.74
N SER A 53 -29.66 7.69 -1.15
CA SER A 53 -28.33 8.09 -1.62
C SER A 53 -27.30 8.01 -0.50
N PHE A 54 -27.62 8.51 0.70
CA PHE A 54 -26.75 8.38 1.87
C PHE A 54 -26.56 6.93 2.32
N ALA A 55 -27.64 6.13 2.35
CA ALA A 55 -27.55 4.71 2.68
C ALA A 55 -26.60 3.98 1.71
N THR A 56 -26.79 4.17 0.41
CA THR A 56 -25.93 3.60 -0.64
C THR A 56 -24.47 4.06 -0.47
N MET A 57 -24.25 5.34 -0.16
CA MET A 57 -22.91 5.89 0.10
C MET A 57 -22.22 5.19 1.28
N TYR A 58 -22.92 5.03 2.41
CA TYR A 58 -22.36 4.38 3.60
C TYR A 58 -22.14 2.88 3.41
N GLU A 59 -23.04 2.19 2.71
CA GLU A 59 -22.89 0.77 2.34
C GLU A 59 -21.67 0.53 1.45
N ASN A 60 -21.48 1.38 0.43
CA ASN A 60 -20.31 1.33 -0.44
C ASN A 60 -19.01 1.59 0.35
N ARG A 61 -19.04 2.56 1.27
CA ARG A 61 -17.87 2.84 2.12
C ARG A 61 -17.56 1.68 3.06
N LEU A 62 -18.56 1.06 3.70
CA LEU A 62 -18.37 -0.12 4.55
C LEU A 62 -17.79 -1.30 3.75
N THR A 63 -18.29 -1.53 2.54
CA THR A 63 -17.77 -2.57 1.64
C THR A 63 -16.29 -2.35 1.33
N GLN A 64 -15.92 -1.11 1.00
CA GLN A 64 -14.52 -0.74 0.78
C GLN A 64 -13.65 -1.00 2.02
N LEU A 65 -14.10 -0.55 3.21
CA LEU A 65 -13.35 -0.73 4.45
C LEU A 65 -13.21 -2.21 4.84
N ARG A 66 -14.17 -3.08 4.52
CA ARG A 66 -14.07 -4.53 4.76
C ARG A 66 -13.12 -5.25 3.82
N SER A 67 -13.01 -4.79 2.57
CA SER A 67 -12.16 -5.41 1.55
C SER A 67 -10.65 -5.37 1.86
N VAL A 68 -10.25 -4.58 2.86
CA VAL A 68 -8.85 -4.35 3.24
C VAL A 68 -8.48 -4.89 4.61
N GLU A 69 -9.24 -5.85 5.13
CA GLU A 69 -8.93 -6.53 6.38
C GLU A 69 -7.55 -7.20 6.32
N ASP A 70 -7.26 -7.89 5.21
CA ASP A 70 -5.99 -8.57 5.03
C ASP A 70 -4.92 -7.63 4.47
N ARG A 71 -3.74 -7.65 5.11
CA ARG A 71 -2.54 -6.91 4.68
C ARG A 71 -2.84 -5.41 4.50
N LEU A 72 -3.49 -4.81 5.49
CA LEU A 72 -3.83 -3.39 5.49
C LEU A 72 -2.58 -2.53 5.29
N VAL A 73 -1.54 -2.82 6.09
CA VAL A 73 -0.21 -2.22 6.02
C VAL A 73 0.74 -3.27 5.46
N PHE A 74 1.57 -2.89 4.49
CA PHE A 74 2.57 -3.81 3.92
C PHE A 74 3.96 -3.18 3.81
N GLY A 75 4.11 -1.90 4.14
CA GLY A 75 5.42 -1.30 4.15
C GLY A 75 5.49 0.09 4.78
N ARG A 76 6.72 0.58 4.86
CA ARG A 76 7.07 1.91 5.39
C ARG A 76 8.22 2.49 4.56
N LEU A 77 8.16 3.80 4.35
CA LEU A 77 9.27 4.60 3.85
C LEU A 77 9.83 5.45 4.98
N ASP A 78 11.15 5.45 5.11
CA ASP A 78 11.88 6.34 6.01
C ASP A 78 12.59 7.41 5.15
N ALA A 79 12.36 8.68 5.46
CA ALA A 79 12.92 9.82 4.74
C ALA A 79 14.13 10.43 5.48
N LYS A 80 14.94 11.21 4.76
CA LYS A 80 16.15 11.88 5.29
C LYS A 80 15.87 12.82 6.46
N ASN A 81 14.70 13.45 6.48
CA ASN A 81 14.27 14.34 7.54
C ASN A 81 13.77 13.61 8.80
N GLY A 82 13.77 12.27 8.79
CA GLY A 82 13.28 11.43 9.89
C GLY A 82 11.79 11.07 9.79
N ASP A 83 11.08 11.56 8.77
CA ASP A 83 9.67 11.26 8.58
C ASP A 83 9.47 9.79 8.17
N ARG A 84 8.37 9.23 8.65
CA ARG A 84 7.97 7.85 8.40
C ARG A 84 6.61 7.80 7.75
N HIS A 85 6.54 7.22 6.55
CA HIS A 85 5.29 7.07 5.81
C HIS A 85 4.95 5.59 5.68
N TYR A 86 3.89 5.16 6.36
CA TYR A 86 3.35 3.82 6.20
C TYR A 86 2.54 3.72 4.91
N ILE A 87 2.72 2.62 4.18
CA ILE A 87 2.06 2.34 2.91
C ILE A 87 1.10 1.16 3.08
N GLY A 88 -0.10 1.31 2.53
CA GLY A 88 -1.16 0.33 2.69
C GLY A 88 -2.20 0.33 1.58
N ARG A 89 -3.21 -0.52 1.74
CA ARG A 89 -4.24 -0.75 0.71
C ARG A 89 -5.20 0.42 0.51
N ILE A 90 -5.36 1.25 1.55
CA ILE A 90 -6.19 2.46 1.57
C ILE A 90 -5.48 3.56 2.33
N GLY A 91 -5.87 4.80 2.06
CA GLY A 91 -5.51 5.95 2.88
C GLY A 91 -6.30 5.98 4.19
N LEU A 92 -5.60 6.16 5.31
CA LEU A 92 -6.19 6.39 6.63
C LEU A 92 -5.57 7.65 7.24
N SER A 93 -6.42 8.48 7.85
CA SER A 93 -6.00 9.66 8.60
C SER A 93 -6.59 9.66 9.99
N SER A 94 -5.90 10.30 10.94
CA SER A 94 -6.41 10.58 12.27
C SER A 94 -7.64 11.50 12.19
N PRO A 95 -8.40 11.66 13.30
CA PRO A 95 -9.45 12.68 13.40
C PRO A 95 -8.93 14.10 13.13
N ASP A 96 -7.67 14.39 13.48
CA ASP A 96 -6.99 15.68 13.25
C ASP A 96 -6.41 15.81 11.83
N HIS A 97 -6.76 14.88 10.92
CA HIS A 97 -6.34 14.85 9.52
C HIS A 97 -4.86 14.56 9.29
N GLU A 98 -4.15 14.02 10.30
CA GLU A 98 -2.79 13.54 10.12
C GLU A 98 -2.78 12.19 9.39
N PRO A 99 -1.90 11.98 8.40
CA PRO A 99 -1.83 10.71 7.68
C PRO A 99 -1.32 9.59 8.60
N ILE A 100 -2.10 8.53 8.75
CA ILE A 100 -1.71 7.29 9.45
C ILE A 100 -1.20 6.26 8.44
N LEU A 101 -1.87 6.15 7.30
CA LEU A 101 -1.56 5.18 6.25
C LEU A 101 -1.75 5.84 4.89
N THR A 102 -0.77 5.68 4.01
CA THR A 102 -0.82 6.20 2.64
C THR A 102 -1.33 5.11 1.71
N ASP A 103 -2.34 5.42 0.89
CA ASP A 103 -2.81 4.50 -0.15
C ASP A 103 -1.69 4.24 -1.15
N TRP A 104 -1.41 2.98 -1.45
CA TRP A 104 -0.39 2.58 -2.43
C TRP A 104 -0.60 3.20 -3.81
N ARG A 105 -1.84 3.55 -4.16
CA ARG A 105 -2.18 4.19 -5.42
C ARG A 105 -1.81 5.67 -5.45
N ALA A 106 -1.60 6.30 -4.30
CA ALA A 106 -1.24 7.71 -4.22
C ALA A 106 0.13 7.99 -4.85
N GLU A 107 0.35 9.23 -5.28
CA GLU A 107 1.66 9.67 -5.79
C GLU A 107 2.73 9.62 -4.69
N ALA A 108 2.37 9.97 -3.46
CA ALA A 108 3.25 9.91 -2.30
C ALA A 108 3.77 8.48 -1.99
N ALA A 109 3.09 7.44 -2.47
CA ALA A 109 3.52 6.05 -2.31
C ALA A 109 4.45 5.55 -3.42
N ARG A 110 4.65 6.32 -4.51
CA ARG A 110 5.51 5.92 -5.65
C ARG A 110 6.92 5.52 -5.25
N PRO A 111 7.61 6.24 -4.34
CA PRO A 111 8.97 5.86 -3.96
C PRO A 111 9.04 4.45 -3.37
N PHE A 112 7.95 3.92 -2.80
CA PHE A 112 7.90 2.54 -2.32
C PHE A 112 8.16 1.51 -3.41
N TYR A 113 7.86 1.81 -4.67
CA TYR A 113 8.04 0.88 -5.79
C TYR A 113 9.17 1.30 -6.74
N GLU A 114 9.33 2.61 -6.97
CA GLU A 114 10.24 3.13 -7.99
C GLU A 114 11.61 3.54 -7.45
N ALA A 115 11.72 3.81 -6.14
CA ALA A 115 12.99 4.27 -5.57
C ALA A 115 14.03 3.15 -5.61
N THR A 116 15.22 3.52 -6.08
CA THR A 116 16.42 2.66 -6.15
C THR A 116 17.59 3.37 -5.48
N PRO A 117 18.67 2.68 -5.09
CA PRO A 117 19.84 3.35 -4.51
C PRO A 117 20.45 4.46 -5.38
N SER A 118 20.31 4.36 -6.71
CA SER A 118 20.76 5.41 -7.64
C SER A 118 19.79 6.57 -7.83
N ASN A 119 18.51 6.37 -7.49
CA ASN A 119 17.43 7.34 -7.67
C ASN A 119 16.39 7.18 -6.55
N HIS A 120 16.77 7.56 -5.32
CA HIS A 120 15.94 7.40 -4.12
C HIS A 120 15.27 8.71 -3.66
N GLY A 121 15.66 9.85 -4.24
CA GLY A 121 15.22 11.17 -3.76
C GLY A 121 15.56 11.36 -2.28
N ASP A 122 14.55 11.68 -1.47
CA ASP A 122 14.67 11.87 -0.03
C ASP A 122 14.46 10.59 0.79
N ILE A 123 14.19 9.45 0.16
CA ILE A 123 14.00 8.18 0.86
C ILE A 123 15.36 7.56 1.18
N VAL A 124 15.57 7.17 2.42
CA VAL A 124 16.79 6.48 2.88
C VAL A 124 16.61 4.98 3.02
N MET A 125 15.41 4.53 3.40
CA MET A 125 15.11 3.12 3.59
C MET A 125 13.65 2.82 3.29
N ARG A 126 13.42 1.61 2.80
CA ARG A 126 12.11 1.00 2.63
C ARG A 126 12.03 -0.25 3.49
N ARG A 127 11.00 -0.34 4.34
CA ARG A 127 10.67 -1.54 5.12
C ARG A 127 9.48 -2.24 4.50
N HIS A 128 9.59 -3.54 4.27
CA HIS A 128 8.48 -4.43 3.98
C HIS A 128 7.98 -5.06 5.28
N ILE A 129 6.65 -5.12 5.43
CA ILE A 129 5.99 -5.65 6.63
C ILE A 129 5.12 -6.82 6.21
N THR A 130 5.43 -8.00 6.73
CA THR A 130 4.65 -9.21 6.48
C THR A 130 3.66 -9.41 7.62
N LEU A 131 2.38 -9.44 7.28
CA LEU A 131 1.29 -9.69 8.22
C LEU A 131 0.73 -11.11 8.06
N SER A 132 0.43 -11.73 9.20
CA SER A 132 -0.51 -12.84 9.32
C SER A 132 -1.75 -12.31 10.01
N PHE A 133 -2.84 -12.12 9.25
CA PHE A 133 -3.98 -11.31 9.68
C PHE A 133 -3.54 -9.91 10.12
N ARG A 134 -3.65 -9.60 11.42
CA ARG A 134 -3.27 -8.31 12.03
C ARG A 134 -1.92 -8.35 12.76
N GLU A 135 -1.29 -9.51 12.83
CA GLU A 135 -0.01 -9.71 13.52
C GLU A 135 1.16 -9.57 12.56
N VAL A 136 2.18 -8.81 12.96
CA VAL A 136 3.45 -8.67 12.24
C VAL A 136 4.29 -9.91 12.47
N VAL A 137 4.48 -10.69 11.42
CA VAL A 137 5.28 -11.94 11.46
C VAL A 137 6.67 -11.76 10.86
N GLY A 138 6.92 -10.65 10.15
CA GLY A 138 8.22 -10.37 9.57
C GLY A 138 8.39 -8.93 9.15
N VAL A 139 9.63 -8.45 9.23
CA VAL A 139 10.04 -7.15 8.71
C VAL A 139 11.35 -7.29 7.95
N GLU A 140 11.43 -6.63 6.80
CA GLU A 140 12.59 -6.66 5.91
C GLU A 140 12.93 -5.24 5.48
N ASP A 141 14.15 -4.80 5.76
CA ASP A 141 14.64 -3.46 5.46
C ASP A 141 15.52 -3.47 4.22
N GLU A 142 15.26 -2.53 3.33
CA GLU A 142 16.06 -2.23 2.16
C GLU A 142 16.56 -0.80 2.27
N VAL A 143 17.86 -0.64 2.51
CA VAL A 143 18.49 0.68 2.61
C VAL A 143 18.84 1.16 1.22
N LEU A 144 18.28 2.31 0.84
CA LEU A 144 18.47 2.94 -0.46
C LEU A 144 19.64 3.94 -0.43
N ASP A 145 19.84 4.64 0.69
CA ASP A 145 21.00 5.51 0.89
C ASP A 145 22.09 4.78 1.69
N VAL A 146 23.09 4.26 0.97
CA VAL A 146 24.19 3.46 1.52
C VAL A 146 25.14 4.24 2.44
N HIS A 147 25.06 5.58 2.43
CA HIS A 147 25.84 6.43 3.31
C HIS A 147 25.06 6.85 4.57
N SER A 148 23.80 6.43 4.70
CA SER A 148 22.98 6.72 5.86
C SER A 148 23.36 5.82 7.05
N ASP A 149 23.17 6.35 8.26
CA ASP A 149 23.32 5.59 9.50
C ASP A 149 22.34 4.40 9.61
N GLN A 150 21.31 4.36 8.75
CA GLN A 150 20.33 3.27 8.71
C GLN A 150 20.94 1.93 8.27
N VAL A 151 22.05 1.93 7.52
CA VAL A 151 22.77 0.70 7.15
C VAL A 151 23.22 -0.06 8.40
N GLY A 152 23.86 0.63 9.35
CA GLY A 152 24.34 0.02 10.59
C GLY A 152 23.19 -0.43 11.50
N GLN A 153 22.12 0.36 11.56
CA GLN A 153 20.93 0.03 12.35
C GLN A 153 20.21 -1.21 11.81
N ALA A 154 19.91 -1.26 10.52
CA ALA A 154 19.25 -2.41 9.90
C ALA A 154 20.12 -3.68 9.95
N SER A 155 21.44 -3.56 9.76
CA SER A 155 22.36 -4.69 9.89
C SER A 155 22.39 -5.26 11.31
N SER A 156 22.47 -4.39 12.34
CA SER A 156 22.46 -4.82 13.75
C SER A 156 21.10 -5.36 14.20
N ALA A 157 20.02 -4.93 13.55
CA ALA A 157 18.67 -5.42 13.76
C ALA A 157 18.38 -6.77 13.07
N GLY A 158 19.24 -7.21 12.15
CA GLY A 158 19.03 -8.44 11.38
C GLY A 158 17.85 -8.36 10.40
N THR A 159 17.44 -7.14 10.03
CA THR A 159 16.32 -6.87 9.11
C THR A 159 16.79 -6.62 7.68
N LEU A 160 18.08 -6.37 7.50
CA LEU A 160 18.65 -5.91 6.24
C LEU A 160 18.52 -6.96 5.12
N THR A 161 18.03 -6.52 3.96
CA THR A 161 17.84 -7.31 2.74
C THR A 161 18.35 -6.55 1.51
N GLY A 162 18.37 -7.21 0.34
CA GLY A 162 18.75 -6.59 -0.93
C GLY A 162 20.21 -6.12 -0.99
N GLU A 163 20.46 -5.02 -1.72
CA GLU A 163 21.80 -4.48 -1.92
C GLU A 163 22.45 -4.00 -0.60
N GLY A 164 21.66 -3.55 0.37
CA GLY A 164 22.15 -3.20 1.71
C GLY A 164 22.74 -4.39 2.46
N ALA A 165 22.11 -5.56 2.41
CA ALA A 165 22.62 -6.79 3.05
C ALA A 165 23.88 -7.29 2.37
N LEU A 166 23.92 -7.16 1.04
CA LEU A 166 25.09 -7.45 0.24
C LEU A 166 26.23 -6.47 0.55
N LEU A 167 26.01 -5.17 0.66
CA LEU A 167 27.05 -4.18 0.99
C LEU A 167 27.55 -4.32 2.44
N ALA A 168 26.66 -4.61 3.39
CA ALA A 168 27.04 -4.92 4.77
C ALA A 168 27.95 -6.16 4.84
N SER A 169 27.71 -7.18 4.00
CA SER A 169 28.58 -8.38 3.91
C SER A 169 29.83 -8.19 3.01
N LEU A 170 29.75 -7.35 1.98
CA LEU A 170 30.83 -7.04 1.02
C LEU A 170 31.82 -5.99 1.51
N SER A 171 31.60 -5.39 2.69
CA SER A 171 32.65 -4.70 3.45
C SER A 171 33.89 -5.60 3.72
N SER A 172 33.86 -6.88 3.32
CA SER A 172 34.99 -7.82 3.28
C SER A 172 35.64 -8.12 1.92
N ARG A 173 35.12 -7.73 0.74
CA ARG A 173 35.83 -7.84 -0.58
C ARG A 173 35.04 -7.28 -1.77
N ARG A 174 35.70 -6.43 -2.57
CA ARG A 174 35.24 -5.85 -3.85
C ARG A 174 34.91 -6.94 -4.88
N THR A 175 33.70 -6.91 -5.45
CA THR A 175 33.42 -7.08 -6.90
C THR A 175 31.95 -6.75 -7.16
N GLY A 176 31.71 -5.70 -7.95
CA GLY A 176 30.37 -5.26 -8.32
C GLY A 176 29.85 -6.07 -9.50
N LYS A 177 28.89 -6.95 -9.25
CA LYS A 177 27.73 -7.25 -10.09
C LYS A 177 26.92 -8.38 -9.47
N MET A 178 25.60 -8.28 -9.67
CA MET A 178 24.57 -9.32 -9.53
C MET A 178 23.75 -9.29 -8.24
N THR A 179 22.68 -8.49 -8.25
CA THR A 179 21.29 -8.89 -7.89
C THR A 179 20.37 -7.67 -8.05
N ASP A 180 19.85 -7.50 -9.27
CA ASP A 180 19.05 -6.36 -9.71
C ASP A 180 17.84 -6.85 -10.51
N ILE A 181 17.19 -7.93 -10.03
CA ILE A 181 16.07 -8.58 -10.74
C ILE A 181 14.74 -8.40 -9.99
N VAL A 182 14.67 -8.56 -8.67
CA VAL A 182 13.38 -8.46 -7.96
C VAL A 182 12.95 -7.01 -7.77
N ALA A 183 13.86 -6.11 -7.38
CA ALA A 183 13.60 -4.68 -7.25
C ALA A 183 13.28 -4.03 -8.62
N THR A 184 13.99 -4.42 -9.68
CA THR A 184 13.68 -3.98 -11.05
C THR A 184 12.34 -4.54 -11.54
N ILE A 185 12.02 -5.80 -11.26
CA ILE A 185 10.69 -6.36 -11.60
C ILE A 185 9.58 -5.57 -10.91
N GLN A 186 9.69 -5.22 -9.63
CA GLN A 186 8.65 -4.44 -8.94
C GLN A 186 8.51 -3.03 -9.53
N ALA A 187 9.63 -2.36 -9.82
CA ALA A 187 9.62 -1.04 -10.46
C ALA A 187 9.05 -1.09 -11.89
N GLU A 188 9.38 -2.13 -12.67
CA GLU A 188 8.82 -2.35 -14.01
C GLU A 188 7.31 -2.63 -13.95
N GLN A 189 6.87 -3.45 -13.00
CA GLN A 189 5.45 -3.72 -12.78
C GLN A 189 4.69 -2.46 -12.38
N ASP A 190 5.22 -1.64 -11.46
CA ASP A 190 4.59 -0.37 -11.06
C ASP A 190 4.52 0.62 -12.24
N ARG A 191 5.58 0.72 -13.05
CA ARG A 191 5.57 1.53 -14.27
C ARG A 191 4.47 1.10 -15.24
N ILE A 192 4.27 -0.20 -15.42
CA ILE A 192 3.16 -0.74 -16.23
C ILE A 192 1.82 -0.36 -15.59
N ILE A 193 1.66 -0.56 -14.28
CA ILE A 193 0.44 -0.25 -13.53
C ILE A 193 0.07 1.23 -13.69
N ARG A 194 1.03 2.15 -13.58
CA ARG A 194 0.83 3.61 -13.61
C ARG A 194 0.92 4.25 -14.99
N SER A 195 1.19 3.48 -16.04
CA SER A 195 1.27 4.04 -17.40
C SER A 195 -0.04 4.70 -17.85
N ASP A 196 0.04 5.70 -18.73
CA ASP A 196 -1.10 6.50 -19.18
C ASP A 196 -2.28 5.63 -19.68
N MET A 197 -3.50 6.00 -19.30
CA MET A 197 -4.75 5.34 -19.71
C MET A 197 -5.01 5.48 -21.22
N ASN A 198 -4.54 6.56 -21.85
CA ASN A 198 -4.84 6.88 -23.25
C ASN A 198 -4.02 6.06 -24.27
N ARG A 199 -3.29 5.03 -23.82
CA ARG A 199 -2.44 4.21 -24.66
C ARG A 199 -2.73 2.73 -24.44
N ALA A 200 -2.73 1.96 -25.53
CA ALA A 200 -2.72 0.51 -25.45
C ALA A 200 -1.37 0.04 -24.89
N VAL A 201 -1.40 -0.83 -23.89
CA VAL A 201 -0.20 -1.38 -23.22
C VAL A 201 -0.20 -2.89 -23.42
N VAL A 202 0.89 -3.40 -24.01
CA VAL A 202 1.11 -4.85 -24.17
C VAL A 202 2.13 -5.29 -23.12
N VAL A 203 1.73 -6.22 -22.26
CA VAL A 203 2.60 -6.76 -21.20
C VAL A 203 3.05 -8.16 -21.61
N GLN A 204 4.32 -8.29 -21.99
CA GLN A 204 4.93 -9.56 -22.34
C GLN A 204 5.92 -9.98 -21.25
N GLY A 205 5.93 -11.27 -20.89
CA GLY A 205 6.81 -11.81 -19.86
C GLY A 205 6.68 -13.33 -19.76
N GLY A 206 7.67 -13.97 -19.14
CA GLY A 206 7.72 -15.44 -18.99
C GLY A 206 6.59 -16.02 -18.11
N PRO A 207 6.43 -17.35 -18.07
CA PRO A 207 5.52 -18.01 -17.13
C PRO A 207 5.80 -17.57 -15.68
N GLY A 208 4.76 -17.35 -14.88
CA GLY A 208 4.91 -17.01 -13.46
C GLY A 208 5.32 -15.56 -13.14
N THR A 209 5.57 -14.69 -14.13
CA THR A 209 6.03 -13.31 -13.90
C THR A 209 4.95 -12.31 -13.42
N GLY A 210 3.81 -12.80 -12.94
CA GLY A 210 2.78 -11.95 -12.33
C GLY A 210 1.94 -11.09 -13.27
N LYS A 211 2.00 -11.28 -14.60
CA LYS A 211 1.28 -10.45 -15.59
C LYS A 211 -0.21 -10.23 -15.30
N THR A 212 -0.92 -11.28 -14.87
CA THR A 212 -2.35 -11.17 -14.51
C THR A 212 -2.55 -10.26 -13.30
N ALA A 213 -1.71 -10.39 -12.28
CA ALA A 213 -1.75 -9.51 -11.11
C ALA A 213 -1.44 -8.06 -11.49
N VAL A 214 -0.44 -7.85 -12.35
CA VAL A 214 -0.09 -6.52 -12.90
C VAL A 214 -1.28 -5.90 -13.64
N ALA A 215 -1.98 -6.67 -14.48
CA ALA A 215 -3.16 -6.19 -15.21
C ALA A 215 -4.31 -5.81 -14.27
N LEU A 216 -4.59 -6.63 -13.25
CA LEU A 216 -5.63 -6.33 -12.26
C LEU A 216 -5.26 -5.12 -11.38
N HIS A 217 -4.00 -5.02 -10.95
CA HIS A 217 -3.52 -3.85 -10.22
C HIS A 217 -3.57 -2.59 -11.08
N ARG A 218 -3.24 -2.67 -12.38
CA ARG A 218 -3.41 -1.57 -13.33
C ARG A 218 -4.86 -1.12 -13.39
N ALA A 219 -5.81 -2.05 -13.56
CA ALA A 219 -7.23 -1.71 -13.58
C ALA A 219 -7.67 -1.00 -12.28
N ALA A 220 -7.24 -1.51 -11.12
CA ALA A 220 -7.52 -0.89 -9.83
C ALA A 220 -6.88 0.49 -9.66
N TYR A 221 -5.66 0.69 -10.17
CA TYR A 221 -5.00 2.00 -10.18
C TYR A 221 -5.75 3.00 -11.07
N LEU A 222 -6.09 2.60 -12.30
CA LEU A 222 -6.81 3.48 -13.24
C LEU A 222 -8.20 3.84 -12.71
N LEU A 223 -8.93 2.90 -12.12
CA LEU A 223 -10.24 3.16 -11.50
C LEU A 223 -10.16 4.14 -10.32
N TYR A 224 -9.05 4.13 -9.57
CA TYR A 224 -8.82 5.09 -8.50
C TYR A 224 -8.43 6.46 -9.07
N THR A 225 -7.40 6.51 -9.91
CA THR A 225 -6.80 7.75 -10.43
C THR A 225 -7.72 8.48 -11.40
N HIS A 226 -8.49 7.76 -12.22
CA HIS A 226 -9.41 8.28 -13.22
C HIS A 226 -10.88 7.98 -12.88
N ARG A 227 -11.19 7.92 -11.58
CA ARG A 227 -12.52 7.57 -11.06
C ARG A 227 -13.67 8.29 -11.76
N ARG A 228 -13.58 9.61 -11.91
CA ARG A 228 -14.62 10.43 -12.57
C ARG A 228 -14.92 10.01 -14.01
N THR A 229 -13.91 9.53 -14.73
CA THR A 229 -14.03 9.14 -16.13
C THR A 229 -14.53 7.70 -16.26
N LEU A 230 -14.08 6.80 -15.37
CA LEU A 230 -14.33 5.36 -15.48
C LEU A 230 -15.55 4.87 -14.68
N GLU A 231 -16.07 5.65 -13.74
CA GLU A 231 -17.26 5.29 -12.95
C GLU A 231 -18.48 4.95 -13.82
N ARG A 232 -18.60 5.55 -15.00
CA ARG A 232 -19.73 5.33 -15.93
C ARG A 232 -19.49 4.20 -16.94
N SER A 233 -18.23 3.81 -17.14
CA SER A 233 -17.81 2.92 -18.24
C SER A 233 -17.44 1.52 -17.77
N GLY A 234 -17.11 1.36 -16.48
CA GLY A 234 -16.70 0.08 -15.90
C GLY A 234 -15.36 -0.44 -16.45
N VAL A 235 -15.01 -1.67 -16.10
CA VAL A 235 -13.84 -2.39 -16.60
C VAL A 235 -14.29 -3.76 -17.11
N LEU A 236 -13.95 -4.09 -18.36
CA LEU A 236 -14.15 -5.42 -18.92
C LEU A 236 -12.85 -6.21 -18.84
N VAL A 237 -12.87 -7.32 -18.11
CA VAL A 237 -11.77 -8.29 -18.08
C VAL A 237 -12.16 -9.49 -18.93
N VAL A 238 -11.39 -9.77 -19.97
CA VAL A 238 -11.57 -10.95 -20.81
C VAL A 238 -10.43 -11.92 -20.52
N GLY A 239 -10.77 -13.11 -20.04
CA GLY A 239 -9.84 -14.18 -19.75
C GLY A 239 -10.25 -15.49 -20.44
N PRO A 240 -9.31 -16.45 -20.56
CA PRO A 240 -9.58 -17.75 -21.18
C PRO A 240 -10.48 -18.68 -20.32
N SER A 241 -10.83 -18.28 -19.10
CA SER A 241 -11.73 -19.00 -18.19
C SER A 241 -12.72 -18.02 -17.54
N SER A 242 -13.92 -18.52 -17.18
CA SER A 242 -14.90 -17.76 -16.41
C SER A 242 -14.35 -17.39 -15.03
N ALA A 243 -14.55 -16.13 -14.64
CA ALA A 243 -14.10 -15.54 -13.37
C ALA A 243 -14.67 -16.24 -12.13
#